data_AF-A0A1Z8RDC2-F1
#
_entry.id   AF-A0A1Z8RDC2-F1
#
_cell.length_a   1.000
_cell.length_b   1.000
_cell.length_c   1.000
_cell.angle_alpha   90.00
_cell.angle_beta   90.00
_cell.angle_gamma   90.00
#
_symmetry.space_group_name_H-M   'P 1'
#
loop_
_entity.id
_entity.type
_entity.pdbx_description
1 polymer ?
#
loop_
_entity_poly.entity_id
_entity_poly.type
_entity_poly.pdbx_seq_one_letter_code
_entity_poly.pdbx_strand_id
1 'polypeptide(L)'
;MNLKTKAWLVSQGMLVLTAVLIQLTFYKEIKFGPLLGMEKRGYWEIITETEPETPTYVLEKNLPPELYDARLPLSEDEIKAANLGAYHLSARQERGLRMAFAGGWIVNLIYFFAYHILVAYFSRAINQAKKKLES
;
A
#
# COMPACT_ATOMS: atom_id res chain seq x y z
N MET A 1 24.10 -14.04 18.84
CA MET A 1 22.70 -13.55 18.76
C MET A 1 21.78 -14.55 19.44
N ASN A 2 20.94 -14.11 20.39
CA ASN A 2 20.07 -14.99 21.16
C ASN A 2 18.94 -15.57 20.28
N LEU A 3 18.38 -16.74 20.62
CA LEU A 3 17.35 -17.42 19.82
C LEU A 3 16.13 -16.52 19.58
N LYS A 4 15.79 -15.70 20.58
CA LYS A 4 14.72 -14.68 20.53
C LYS A 4 14.95 -13.71 19.36
N THR A 5 16.13 -13.12 19.28
CA THR A 5 16.49 -12.15 18.23
C THR A 5 16.47 -12.79 16.85
N LYS A 6 16.89 -14.06 16.71
CA LYS A 6 16.81 -14.79 15.43
C LYS A 6 15.35 -14.98 14.99
N ALA A 7 14.49 -15.44 15.89
CA ALA A 7 13.06 -15.63 15.60
C ALA A 7 12.37 -14.31 15.25
N TRP A 8 12.72 -13.22 15.95
CA TRP A 8 12.23 -11.89 15.63
C TRP A 8 12.64 -11.44 14.22
N LEU A 9 13.93 -11.56 13.88
CA LEU A 9 14.42 -11.17 12.55
C LEU A 9 13.76 -11.98 11.42
N VAL A 10 13.57 -13.29 11.60
CA VAL A 10 12.87 -14.11 10.60
C VAL A 10 11.43 -13.63 10.44
N SER A 11 10.72 -13.36 11.53
CA SER A 11 9.34 -12.86 11.48
C SER A 11 9.24 -11.49 10.79
N GLN A 12 10.13 -10.54 11.13
CA GLN A 12 10.15 -9.23 10.50
C GLN A 12 10.54 -9.31 9.03
N GLY A 13 11.51 -10.17 8.69
CA GLY A 13 11.92 -10.41 7.31
C GLY A 13 10.77 -10.94 6.44
N MET A 14 9.97 -11.86 6.98
CA MET A 14 8.77 -12.35 6.28
C MET A 14 7.73 -11.25 6.07
N LEU A 15 7.46 -10.41 7.07
CA LEU A 15 6.50 -9.31 6.94
C LEU A 15 6.93 -8.28 5.90
N VAL A 16 8.21 -7.87 5.92
CA VAL A 16 8.77 -6.94 4.94
C VAL A 16 8.71 -7.55 3.54
N LEU A 17 9.11 -8.81 3.38
CA LEU A 17 9.06 -9.50 2.09
C LEU A 17 7.63 -9.56 1.54
N THR A 18 6.66 -9.92 2.38
CA THR A 18 5.25 -9.95 1.98
C THR A 18 4.76 -8.56 1.57
N ALA A 19 5.09 -7.51 2.34
CA ALA A 19 4.72 -6.14 1.99
C ALA A 19 5.31 -5.73 0.62
N VAL A 20 6.59 -6.04 0.37
CA VAL A 20 7.24 -5.78 -0.92
C VAL A 20 6.55 -6.51 -2.06
N LEU A 21 6.22 -7.80 -1.88
CA LEU A 21 5.53 -8.58 -2.92
C LEU A 21 4.15 -8.02 -3.25
N ILE A 22 3.39 -7.58 -2.24
CA ILE A 22 2.08 -6.93 -2.44
C ILE A 22 2.26 -5.64 -3.24
N GLN A 23 3.20 -4.78 -2.84
CA GLN A 23 3.48 -3.52 -3.54
C GLN A 23 3.86 -3.74 -5.01
N LEU A 24 4.77 -4.69 -5.28
CA LEU A 24 5.20 -5.02 -6.64
C LEU A 24 4.04 -5.56 -7.48
N THR A 25 3.19 -6.41 -6.89
CA THR A 25 2.05 -7.02 -7.60
C THR A 25 1.03 -5.95 -7.99
N PHE A 26 0.61 -5.11 -7.04
CA PHE A 26 -0.35 -4.04 -7.32
C PHE A 26 0.21 -2.99 -8.26
N TYR A 27 1.48 -2.60 -8.08
CA TYR A 27 2.09 -1.65 -8.97
C TYR A 27 2.18 -2.21 -10.39
N LYS A 28 2.53 -3.49 -10.57
CA LYS A 28 2.59 -4.14 -11.89
C LYS A 28 1.23 -4.15 -12.60
N GLU A 29 0.13 -4.32 -11.87
CA GLU A 29 -1.21 -4.34 -12.44
C GLU A 29 -1.68 -3.00 -13.02
N ILE A 30 -1.16 -1.88 -12.52
CA ILE A 30 -1.49 -0.55 -13.04
C ILE A 30 -0.92 -0.42 -14.46
N LYS A 31 -1.79 -0.12 -15.43
CA LYS A 31 -1.43 0.00 -16.85
C LYS A 31 -1.31 1.44 -17.34
N PHE A 32 -2.13 2.35 -16.80
CA PHE A 32 -2.21 3.75 -17.21
C PHE A 32 -2.20 4.66 -15.98
N GLY A 33 -2.07 5.96 -16.21
CA GLY A 33 -2.32 6.96 -15.17
C GLY A 33 -3.82 7.16 -14.91
N PRO A 34 -4.18 8.07 -14.00
CA PRO A 34 -5.57 8.40 -13.69
C PRO A 34 -6.21 9.35 -14.71
N LEU A 35 -5.41 9.99 -15.57
CA LEU A 35 -5.88 10.92 -16.61
C LEU A 35 -5.85 10.24 -17.98
N LEU A 36 -6.86 10.52 -18.82
CA LEU A 36 -6.95 9.99 -20.19
C LEU A 36 -5.67 10.33 -20.98
N GLY A 37 -5.10 9.34 -21.67
CA GLY A 37 -3.86 9.51 -22.44
C GLY A 37 -2.59 9.62 -21.58
N MET A 38 -2.69 9.53 -20.25
CA MET A 38 -1.54 9.53 -19.37
C MET A 38 -0.93 8.13 -19.27
N GLU A 39 0.41 8.08 -19.37
CA GLU A 39 1.16 6.87 -19.10
C GLU A 39 1.10 6.49 -17.61
N LYS A 40 1.51 5.25 -17.32
CA LYS A 40 1.65 4.77 -15.95
C LYS A 40 2.59 5.67 -15.15
N ARG A 41 2.10 6.13 -13.99
CA ARG A 41 2.84 7.00 -13.08
C ARG A 41 3.95 6.27 -12.33
N GLY A 42 4.95 7.02 -11.89
CA GLY A 42 6.02 6.49 -11.07
C GLY A 42 5.49 5.99 -9.72
N TYR A 43 6.05 4.89 -9.21
CA TYR A 43 5.65 4.32 -7.91
C TYR A 43 5.63 5.37 -6.80
N TRP A 44 6.71 6.14 -6.66
CA TRP A 44 6.82 7.13 -5.59
C TRP A 44 5.83 8.28 -5.76
N GLU A 45 5.56 8.73 -6.98
CA GLU A 45 4.56 9.77 -7.24
C GLU A 45 3.16 9.33 -6.81
N ILE A 46 2.83 8.06 -7.03
CA ILE A 46 1.58 7.46 -6.55
C ILE A 46 1.55 7.44 -5.02
N ILE A 47 2.64 7.03 -4.37
CA ILE A 47 2.71 6.96 -2.91
C ILE A 47 2.65 8.34 -2.25
N THR A 48 3.29 9.36 -2.84
CA THR A 48 3.36 10.73 -2.29
C THR A 48 2.17 11.61 -2.68
N GLU A 49 1.22 11.07 -3.44
CA GLU A 49 0.04 11.80 -3.93
C GLU A 49 0.39 13.07 -4.73
N THR A 50 1.50 13.04 -5.46
CA THR A 50 1.86 14.17 -6.34
C THR A 50 0.74 14.39 -7.35
N GLU A 51 0.34 15.63 -7.60
CA GLU A 51 -0.72 15.88 -8.58
C GLU A 51 -0.21 15.52 -9.99
N PRO A 52 -0.94 14.71 -10.77
CA PRO A 52 -0.54 14.37 -12.13
C PRO A 52 -0.53 15.60 -13.03
N GLU A 53 0.47 15.68 -13.90
CA GLU A 53 0.52 16.71 -14.94
C GLU A 53 -0.65 16.53 -15.91
N THR A 54 -1.34 17.62 -16.21
CA THR A 54 -2.46 17.60 -17.15
C THR A 54 -1.93 17.38 -18.57
N PRO A 55 -2.44 16.40 -19.33
CA PRO A 55 -1.98 16.15 -20.69
C PRO A 55 -2.14 17.38 -21.59
N THR A 56 -1.16 17.62 -22.47
CA THR A 56 -1.14 18.79 -23.37
C THR A 56 -2.39 18.90 -24.25
N TYR A 57 -2.93 17.78 -24.73
CA TYR A 57 -4.14 17.79 -25.57
C TYR A 57 -5.38 18.34 -24.85
N VAL A 58 -5.43 18.24 -23.51
CA VAL A 58 -6.53 18.80 -22.69
C VAL A 58 -6.43 20.31 -22.68
N LEU A 59 -5.22 20.84 -22.49
CA LEU A 59 -4.95 22.27 -22.47
C LEU A 59 -5.22 22.90 -23.84
N GLU A 60 -4.80 22.23 -24.92
CA GLU A 60 -5.00 22.70 -26.30
C GLU A 60 -6.48 22.75 -26.69
N LYS A 61 -7.29 21.77 -26.24
CA LYS A 61 -8.70 21.66 -26.60
C LYS A 61 -9.64 22.27 -25.57
N ASN A 62 -9.11 22.81 -24.47
CA ASN A 62 -9.86 23.35 -23.34
C ASN A 62 -10.98 22.40 -22.88
N LEU A 63 -10.64 21.12 -22.69
CA LEU A 63 -11.61 20.09 -22.35
C LEU A 63 -12.06 20.22 -20.89
N PRO A 64 -13.35 20.00 -20.59
CA PRO A 64 -13.83 19.93 -19.21
C PRO A 64 -13.22 18.71 -18.47
N PRO A 65 -12.96 18.82 -17.15
CA PRO A 65 -12.36 17.77 -16.32
C PRO A 65 -13.00 16.39 -16.45
N GLU A 66 -14.32 16.33 -16.59
CA GLU A 66 -15.11 15.11 -16.67
C GLU A 66 -14.77 14.25 -17.90
N LEU A 67 -14.16 14.83 -18.92
CA LEU A 67 -13.78 14.12 -20.15
C LEU A 67 -12.37 13.52 -20.12
N TYR A 68 -11.56 13.84 -19.11
CA TYR A 68 -10.18 13.34 -19.04
C TYR A 68 -9.74 12.89 -17.64
N ASP A 69 -10.36 13.38 -16.56
CA ASP A 69 -9.99 13.01 -15.19
C ASP A 69 -10.89 11.90 -14.65
N ALA A 70 -10.35 10.68 -14.60
CA ALA A 70 -11.08 9.50 -14.15
C ALA A 70 -11.18 9.38 -12.62
N ARG A 71 -10.62 10.33 -11.86
CA ARG A 71 -10.71 10.38 -10.39
C ARG A 71 -12.02 10.99 -9.90
N LEU A 72 -12.68 11.75 -10.75
CA LEU A 72 -13.94 12.40 -10.44
C LEU A 72 -15.05 11.36 -10.19
N PRO A 73 -16.04 11.69 -9.34
CA PRO A 73 -17.17 10.80 -9.07
C PRO A 73 -18.16 10.81 -10.25
N LEU A 74 -17.78 10.14 -11.33
CA LEU A 74 -18.57 10.00 -12.56
C LEU A 74 -19.49 8.77 -12.47
N SER A 75 -20.67 8.85 -13.10
CA SER A 75 -21.54 7.70 -13.33
C SER A 75 -20.93 6.74 -14.36
N GLU A 76 -21.41 5.48 -14.38
CA GLU A 76 -20.89 4.50 -15.34
C GLU A 76 -21.09 4.92 -16.80
N ASP A 77 -22.20 5.60 -17.09
CA ASP A 77 -22.51 6.06 -18.44
C ASP A 77 -21.58 7.19 -18.88
N GLU A 78 -21.24 8.11 -17.97
CA GLU A 78 -20.25 9.17 -18.21
C GLU A 78 -18.85 8.58 -18.43
N ILE A 79 -18.45 7.59 -17.62
CA ILE A 79 -17.15 6.90 -17.78
C ILE A 79 -17.06 6.21 -19.14
N LYS A 80 -18.14 5.56 -19.59
CA LYS A 80 -18.20 4.90 -20.90
C LYS A 80 -18.17 5.93 -22.03
N ALA A 81 -18.96 6.99 -21.92
CA ALA A 81 -19.04 8.06 -22.91
C ALA A 81 -17.69 8.75 -23.13
N ALA A 82 -16.92 8.97 -22.07
CA ALA A 82 -15.58 9.57 -22.11
C ALA A 82 -14.44 8.55 -22.31
N ASN A 83 -14.75 7.26 -22.46
CA ASN A 83 -13.76 6.17 -22.58
C ASN A 83 -12.74 6.12 -21.41
N LEU A 84 -13.19 6.45 -20.20
CA LEU A 84 -12.37 6.55 -18.99
C LEU A 84 -12.26 5.24 -18.20
N GLY A 85 -12.86 4.14 -18.65
CA GLY A 85 -12.97 2.91 -17.86
C GLY A 85 -11.63 2.36 -17.35
N ALA A 86 -10.61 2.29 -18.21
CA ALA A 86 -9.28 1.81 -17.83
C ALA A 86 -8.53 2.79 -16.89
N TYR A 87 -8.75 4.09 -17.08
CA TYR A 87 -8.15 5.16 -16.27
C TYR A 87 -8.80 5.24 -14.89
N HIS A 88 -10.11 5.02 -14.81
CA HIS A 88 -10.85 4.94 -13.56
C HIS A 88 -10.42 3.73 -12.73
N LEU A 89 -10.24 2.57 -13.38
CA LEU A 89 -9.66 1.40 -12.74
C LEU A 89 -8.24 1.69 -12.23
N SER A 90 -7.40 2.33 -13.04
CA SER A 90 -6.02 2.68 -12.66
C SER A 90 -6.00 3.65 -11.46
N ALA A 91 -6.86 4.67 -11.44
CA ALA A 91 -7.01 5.58 -10.30
C ALA A 91 -7.40 4.85 -9.01
N ARG A 92 -8.29 3.85 -9.11
CA ARG A 92 -8.65 2.98 -7.97
C ARG A 92 -7.48 2.09 -7.53
N GLN A 93 -6.72 1.54 -8.46
CA GLN A 93 -5.54 0.72 -8.16
C GLN A 93 -4.43 1.56 -7.51
N GLU A 94 -4.20 2.81 -7.96
CA GLU A 94 -3.28 3.75 -7.31
C GLU A 94 -3.68 4.04 -5.86
N ARG A 95 -4.98 4.21 -5.60
CA ARG A 95 -5.50 4.31 -4.22
C ARG A 95 -5.26 3.03 -3.43
N GLY A 96 -5.50 1.87 -4.03
CA GLY A 96 -5.24 0.57 -3.42
C GLY A 96 -3.77 0.36 -3.06
N LEU A 97 -2.84 0.76 -3.93
CA LEU A 97 -1.40 0.68 -3.72
C LEU A 97 -0.96 1.52 -2.49
N ARG A 98 -1.47 2.75 -2.39
CA ARG A 98 -1.25 3.63 -1.23
C ARG A 98 -1.78 3.02 0.07
N MET A 99 -3.01 2.52 0.04
CA MET A 99 -3.62 1.87 1.20
C MET A 99 -2.82 0.65 1.65
N ALA A 100 -2.34 -0.16 0.71
CA ALA A 100 -1.47 -1.30 1.01
C ALA A 100 -0.12 -0.86 1.60
N PHE A 101 0.43 0.27 1.16
CA PHE A 101 1.69 0.80 1.69
C PHE A 101 1.52 1.26 3.14
N ALA A 102 0.50 2.07 3.41
CA ALA A 102 0.17 2.51 4.78
C ALA A 102 -0.17 1.32 5.69
N GLY A 103 -0.98 0.38 5.19
CA GLY A 103 -1.33 -0.85 5.91
C GLY A 103 -0.11 -1.70 6.27
N GLY A 104 0.86 -1.81 5.36
CA GLY A 104 2.12 -2.52 5.61
C GLY A 104 2.91 -1.93 6.78
N TRP A 105 2.99 -0.60 6.90
CA TRP A 105 3.61 0.06 8.05
C TRP A 105 2.86 -0.20 9.35
N ILE A 106 1.54 -0.06 9.33
CA ILE A 106 0.68 -0.26 10.51
C ILE A 106 0.82 -1.70 11.03
N VAL A 107 0.73 -2.69 10.16
CA VAL A 107 0.84 -4.11 10.52
C VAL A 107 2.21 -4.42 11.12
N ASN A 108 3.30 -3.91 10.52
CA ASN A 108 4.64 -4.09 11.06
C ASN A 108 4.80 -3.48 12.46
N LEU A 109 4.23 -2.29 12.68
CA LEU A 109 4.26 -1.63 13.98
C LEU A 109 3.49 -2.44 15.05
N ILE A 110 2.29 -2.92 14.71
CA ILE A 110 1.51 -3.80 15.60
C ILE A 110 2.29 -5.07 15.93
N TYR A 111 2.87 -5.73 14.91
CA TYR A 111 3.67 -6.94 15.11
C TYR A 111 4.90 -6.70 15.99
N PHE A 112 5.57 -5.56 15.80
CA PHE A 112 6.71 -5.17 16.62
C PHE A 112 6.32 -5.10 18.09
N PHE A 113 5.26 -4.36 18.43
CA PHE A 113 4.83 -4.24 19.84
C PHE A 113 4.31 -5.55 20.40
N ALA A 114 3.48 -6.28 19.64
CA ALA A 114 2.93 -7.57 20.06
C ALA A 114 4.05 -8.57 20.41
N TYR A 115 5.08 -8.67 19.55
CA TYR A 115 6.21 -9.56 19.79
C TYR A 115 6.92 -9.23 21.11
N HIS A 116 7.25 -7.96 21.34
CA HIS A 116 8.01 -7.55 22.52
C HIS A 116 7.20 -7.74 23.81
N ILE A 117 5.90 -7.43 23.79
CA ILE A 117 5.00 -7.63 24.93
C ILE A 117 4.90 -9.12 25.26
N LEU A 118 4.65 -9.98 24.28
CA LEU A 118 4.53 -11.42 24.48
C LEU A 118 5.83 -12.03 24.99
N VAL A 119 6.97 -11.67 24.39
CA VAL A 119 8.27 -12.18 24.84
C VAL A 119 8.57 -11.75 26.28
N ALA A 120 8.27 -10.51 26.66
CA ALA A 120 8.46 -10.04 28.02
C ALA A 120 7.54 -10.80 29.00
N TYR A 121 6.27 -10.96 28.65
CA TYR A 121 5.29 -11.70 29.44
C TYR A 121 5.70 -13.15 29.67
N PHE A 122 5.97 -13.92 28.61
CA PHE A 122 6.34 -15.32 28.72
C PHE A 122 7.68 -15.52 29.42
N SER A 123 8.65 -14.63 29.21
CA SER A 123 9.94 -14.70 29.92
C SER A 123 9.74 -14.55 31.44
N ARG A 124 8.86 -13.64 31.88
CA ARG A 124 8.54 -13.48 33.31
C ARG A 124 7.82 -14.70 33.87
N ALA A 125 6.81 -15.20 33.15
CA ALA A 125 6.03 -16.37 33.56
C ALA A 125 6.92 -17.62 33.74
N ILE A 126 7.81 -17.90 32.79
CA ILE A 126 8.74 -19.04 32.86
C ILE A 126 9.69 -18.90 34.05
N ASN A 127 10.23 -17.70 34.29
CA ASN A 127 11.14 -17.47 35.41
C ASN A 127 10.43 -17.64 36.77
N GLN A 128 9.18 -17.22 36.89
CA GLN A 128 8.38 -17.43 38.10
C GLN A 128 8.07 -18.92 38.32
N ALA A 129 7.73 -19.65 37.25
CA ALA A 129 7.48 -21.08 37.33
C ALA A 129 8.73 -21.87 37.77
N LYS A 130 9.90 -21.52 37.24
CA LYS A 130 11.18 -22.11 37.67
C LYS A 130 11.45 -21.88 39.16
N LYS A 131 11.29 -20.63 39.64
CA LYS A 131 11.49 -20.30 41.06
C LYS A 131 10.58 -21.11 41.99
N LYS A 132 9.35 -21.41 41.55
CA LYS A 132 8.38 -22.20 42.32
C LYS A 132 8.71 -23.71 42.34
N LEU A 133 9.42 -24.22 41.33
CA LEU A 133 9.87 -25.61 41.27
C LEU A 133 11.14 -25.84 42.10
N GLU A 134 11.93 -24.79 42.31
CA GLU A 134 13.18 -24.82 43.10
C GLU A 134 12.96 -24.51 44.60
N SER A 135 11.74 -24.10 44.98
CA SER A 135 11.31 -23.86 46.37
C SER A 135 10.51 -25.03 46.93
#